data_AF-A0A0R2JUV4-F1
#
_entry.id   AF-A0A0R2JUV4-F1
#
_cell.length_a   1.000
_cell.length_b   1.000
_cell.length_c   1.000
_cell.angle_alpha   90.00
_cell.angle_beta   90.00
_cell.angle_gamma   90.00
#
_symmetry.space_group_name_H-M   'P 1'
#
loop_
_entity.id
_entity.type
_entity.pdbx_description
1 polymer ?
#
loop_
_entity_poly.entity_id
_entity_poly.type
_entity_poly.pdbx_seq_one_letter_code
_entity_poly.pdbx_strand_id
1 'polypeptide(L)'
;MTGVASSFDDISAAFRRHFIIDVFIKKGMFNLSSEVLLMVNNIVKYENRLNSIPLRKFNSREMNLFFSIASRVRDQGTTEITFSFSDLRNLSKNDRHGETFVQDLSSTYDKLLSLSAWTDDGKVLTKFVAFTEYSIDREQQIVTIAVNPKFKGLFNQLSTWTRFGLEQFVNLRSTYSKTLFRLIKQYRTVGKRNFSIQDFRTLLDIPDSYRPTDIDRRVLKICREELSPIFKGFTIKKLHKGQGNKVTGYTFTWKAEANDEDDFLKGSWYEIYNKINNIENNDTLTKKEKIKAKKRIYNTYTEKPIKQKENLPKNGENDLPEEQKELLRREIKERMEQLGLNNDHI
;
A
#
# COMPACT_ATOMS: atom_id res chain seq x y z
N MET A 1 11.59 -11.46 -43.84
CA MET A 1 12.88 -10.92 -43.32
C MET A 1 12.61 -9.53 -42.76
N THR A 2 13.38 -9.15 -41.73
CA THR A 2 13.11 -8.16 -40.66
C THR A 2 12.19 -8.75 -39.58
N GLY A 3 12.56 -8.93 -38.31
CA GLY A 3 13.75 -8.56 -37.55
C GLY A 3 13.29 -8.14 -36.15
N VAL A 4 13.22 -9.07 -35.19
CA VAL A 4 13.00 -8.73 -33.76
C VAL A 4 14.00 -9.56 -32.93
N ALA A 5 15.20 -9.01 -32.79
CA ALA A 5 16.17 -9.43 -31.79
C ALA A 5 16.04 -8.46 -30.60
N SER A 6 15.25 -8.83 -29.59
CA SER A 6 15.23 -8.17 -28.28
C SER A 6 14.71 -9.13 -27.22
N SER A 7 15.57 -10.02 -26.68
CA SER A 7 15.16 -10.76 -25.46
C SER A 7 16.27 -11.38 -24.61
N PHE A 8 17.57 -11.21 -24.89
CA PHE A 8 18.62 -11.83 -24.05
C PHE A 8 19.49 -10.82 -23.27
N ASP A 9 19.69 -9.61 -23.78
CA ASP A 9 20.53 -8.62 -23.09
C ASP A 9 19.85 -7.93 -21.89
N ASP A 10 18.52 -7.73 -21.93
CA ASP A 10 17.78 -7.12 -20.82
C ASP A 10 17.67 -8.03 -19.58
N ILE A 11 17.59 -9.34 -19.78
CA ILE A 11 17.55 -10.32 -18.69
C ILE A 11 18.95 -10.47 -18.07
N SER A 12 20.01 -10.41 -18.89
CA SER A 12 21.41 -10.38 -18.45
C SER A 12 21.73 -9.13 -17.63
N ALA A 13 21.21 -7.96 -18.01
CA ALA A 13 21.41 -6.71 -17.28
C ALA A 13 20.74 -6.71 -15.90
N ALA A 14 19.54 -7.30 -15.77
CA ALA A 14 18.84 -7.45 -14.49
C ALA A 14 19.56 -8.44 -13.55
N PHE A 15 20.05 -9.57 -14.08
CA PHE A 15 20.82 -10.55 -13.32
C PHE A 15 22.20 -10.00 -12.88
N ARG A 16 22.89 -9.25 -13.74
CA ARG A 16 24.16 -8.59 -13.41
C ARG A 16 24.00 -7.52 -12.33
N ARG A 17 22.89 -6.78 -12.31
CA ARG A 17 22.60 -5.79 -11.25
C ARG A 17 22.36 -6.44 -9.88
N HIS A 18 21.71 -7.60 -9.83
CA HIS A 18 21.50 -8.32 -8.57
C HIS A 18 22.83 -8.88 -8.02
N PHE A 19 23.68 -9.44 -8.90
CA PHE A 19 24.97 -10.01 -8.52
C PHE A 19 25.98 -8.96 -8.03
N ILE A 20 25.99 -7.76 -8.60
CA ILE A 20 26.87 -6.66 -8.16
C ILE A 20 26.50 -6.19 -6.75
N ILE A 21 25.21 -6.17 -6.40
CA ILE A 21 24.77 -5.78 -5.06
C ILE A 21 25.29 -6.77 -4.01
N ASP A 22 25.21 -8.08 -4.27
CA ASP A 22 25.73 -9.11 -3.36
C ASP A 22 27.27 -9.07 -3.21
N VAL A 23 27.99 -8.75 -4.28
CA VAL A 23 29.46 -8.64 -4.26
C VAL A 23 29.94 -7.43 -3.46
N PHE A 24 29.22 -6.29 -3.54
CA PHE A 24 29.57 -5.08 -2.77
C PHE A 24 29.20 -5.18 -1.28
N ILE A 25 28.14 -5.93 -0.94
CA ILE A 25 27.76 -6.22 0.45
C ILE A 25 28.81 -7.10 1.14
N LYS A 26 29.39 -8.09 0.43
CA LYS A 26 30.46 -8.94 0.98
C LYS A 26 31.81 -8.23 1.19
N LYS A 27 32.03 -7.05 0.59
CA LYS A 27 33.31 -6.31 0.65
C LYS A 27 33.33 -5.12 1.63
N GLY A 28 32.29 -4.92 2.44
CA GLY A 28 32.34 -3.97 3.56
C GLY A 28 32.48 -2.48 3.18
N MET A 29 32.15 -2.09 1.95
CA MET A 29 32.44 -0.74 1.42
C MET A 29 31.31 0.30 1.58
N PHE A 30 30.24 0.03 2.33
CA PHE A 30 29.20 1.04 2.61
C PHE A 30 28.52 0.84 3.97
N ASN A 31 28.63 1.84 4.85
CA ASN A 31 27.88 1.95 6.12
C ASN A 31 26.54 2.68 5.88
N LEU A 32 25.69 2.13 5.01
CA LEU A 32 24.26 2.41 5.03
C LEU A 32 23.56 1.10 5.41
N SER A 33 22.77 1.11 6.49
CA SER A 33 22.00 -0.08 6.84
C SER A 33 21.08 -0.46 5.67
N SER A 34 21.22 -1.70 5.23
CA SER A 34 20.40 -2.38 4.23
C SER A 34 18.89 -2.23 4.52
N GLU A 35 18.52 -2.06 5.79
CA GLU A 35 17.16 -1.81 6.28
C GLU A 35 16.53 -0.52 5.68
N VAL A 36 17.28 0.60 5.61
CA VAL A 36 16.77 1.86 5.05
C VAL A 36 16.58 1.74 3.53
N LEU A 37 17.46 0.99 2.87
CA LEU A 37 17.43 0.75 1.43
C LEU A 37 16.24 -0.12 1.02
N LEU A 38 15.85 -1.06 1.89
CA LEU A 38 14.72 -1.96 1.69
C LEU A 38 13.38 -1.26 1.90
N MET A 39 13.25 -0.32 2.84
CA MET A 39 11.98 0.38 3.10
C MET A 39 11.46 1.24 1.93
N VAL A 40 12.35 1.84 1.13
CA VAL A 40 11.97 2.86 0.13
C VAL A 40 11.35 2.28 -1.16
N ASN A 41 11.57 0.99 -1.45
CA ASN A 41 11.22 0.38 -2.75
C ASN A 41 10.34 -0.90 -2.66
N ASN A 42 9.52 -1.06 -1.61
CA ASN A 42 8.62 -2.22 -1.53
C ASN A 42 7.34 -1.99 -2.36
N ILE A 43 7.27 -2.60 -3.53
CA ILE A 43 6.04 -2.70 -4.30
C ILE A 43 5.26 -3.91 -3.80
N VAL A 44 3.94 -3.80 -3.67
CA VAL A 44 3.02 -4.94 -3.53
C VAL A 44 2.41 -5.21 -4.90
N LYS A 45 2.41 -6.47 -5.35
CA LYS A 45 1.75 -6.89 -6.59
C LYS A 45 1.09 -8.24 -6.39
N TYR A 46 -0.19 -8.37 -6.74
CA TYR A 46 -0.95 -9.61 -6.59
C TYR A 46 -2.10 -9.71 -7.61
N GLU A 47 -2.63 -10.92 -7.78
CA GLU A 47 -3.74 -11.25 -8.67
C GLU A 47 -5.05 -10.65 -8.14
N ASN A 48 -5.85 -10.08 -9.03
CA ASN A 48 -7.08 -9.38 -8.66
C ASN A 48 -8.07 -10.21 -7.82
N ARG A 49 -8.02 -11.55 -7.89
CA ARG A 49 -8.82 -12.44 -7.03
C ARG A 49 -8.60 -12.17 -5.54
N LEU A 50 -7.41 -11.73 -5.11
CA LEU A 50 -7.14 -11.37 -3.71
C LEU A 50 -8.00 -10.20 -3.21
N ASN A 51 -8.52 -9.36 -4.11
CA ASN A 51 -9.44 -8.28 -3.75
C ASN A 51 -10.84 -8.76 -3.38
N SER A 52 -11.22 -9.97 -3.80
CA SER A 52 -12.49 -10.60 -3.42
C SER A 52 -12.46 -11.26 -2.04
N ILE A 53 -11.28 -11.40 -1.43
CA ILE A 53 -11.13 -11.97 -0.08
C ILE A 53 -11.32 -10.84 0.95
N PRO A 54 -12.37 -10.87 1.79
CA PRO A 54 -12.57 -9.88 2.84
C PRO A 54 -11.51 -10.07 3.93
N LEU A 55 -10.89 -8.96 4.34
CA LEU A 55 -9.86 -8.95 5.39
C LEU A 55 -10.41 -8.34 6.69
N ARG A 56 -11.73 -8.32 6.94
CA ARG A 56 -12.32 -7.59 8.09
C ARG A 56 -11.85 -8.07 9.46
N LYS A 57 -11.54 -9.36 9.61
CA LYS A 57 -11.00 -9.91 10.87
C LYS A 57 -9.64 -9.30 11.21
N PHE A 58 -8.95 -8.74 10.22
CA PHE A 58 -7.67 -8.06 10.37
C PHE A 58 -7.92 -6.62 10.82
N ASN A 59 -7.22 -6.23 11.87
CA ASN A 59 -7.05 -4.82 12.20
C ASN A 59 -6.03 -4.17 11.25
N SER A 60 -5.87 -2.86 11.36
CA SER A 60 -4.97 -2.09 10.48
C SER A 60 -3.51 -2.58 10.50
N ARG A 61 -2.98 -2.97 11.67
CA ARG A 61 -1.60 -3.46 11.81
C ARG A 61 -1.43 -4.84 11.20
N GLU A 62 -2.41 -5.72 11.41
CA GLU A 62 -2.40 -7.08 10.85
C GLU A 62 -2.52 -7.04 9.32
N MET A 63 -3.32 -6.11 8.76
CA MET A 63 -3.32 -5.87 7.31
C MET A 63 -1.96 -5.38 6.81
N ASN A 64 -1.29 -4.50 7.57
CA ASN A 64 0.05 -4.03 7.21
C ASN A 64 1.04 -5.21 7.18
N LEU A 65 1.08 -6.03 8.23
CA LEU A 65 1.92 -7.23 8.29
C LEU A 65 1.67 -8.17 7.10
N PHE A 66 0.40 -8.45 6.79
CA PHE A 66 0.05 -9.30 5.63
C PHE A 66 0.63 -8.75 4.32
N PHE A 67 0.43 -7.46 4.02
CA PHE A 67 0.93 -6.89 2.77
C PHE A 67 2.44 -6.66 2.76
N SER A 68 3.08 -6.48 3.92
CA SER A 68 4.54 -6.51 4.07
C SER A 68 5.12 -7.88 3.73
N ILE A 69 4.45 -8.95 4.18
CA ILE A 69 4.84 -10.32 3.83
C ILE A 69 4.65 -10.52 2.33
N ALA A 70 3.47 -10.17 1.80
CA ALA A 70 3.14 -10.29 0.39
C ALA A 70 4.14 -9.57 -0.54
N SER A 71 4.68 -8.41 -0.15
CA SER A 71 5.70 -7.72 -0.95
C SER A 71 6.98 -8.52 -1.09
N ARG A 72 7.40 -9.26 -0.06
CA ARG A 72 8.63 -10.08 -0.11
C ARG A 72 8.40 -11.43 -0.81
N VAL A 73 7.22 -12.03 -0.69
CA VAL A 73 6.86 -13.30 -1.35
C VAL A 73 7.08 -13.22 -2.86
N ARG A 74 6.71 -12.08 -3.44
CA ARG A 74 6.93 -11.82 -4.87
C ARG A 74 8.42 -11.87 -5.24
N ASP A 75 9.28 -11.24 -4.43
CA ASP A 75 10.67 -10.98 -4.80
C ASP A 75 11.56 -12.21 -4.68
N GLN A 76 11.26 -13.14 -3.77
CA GLN A 76 12.14 -14.27 -3.49
C GLN A 76 11.85 -15.50 -4.36
N GLY A 77 10.64 -15.63 -4.90
CA GLY A 77 10.28 -16.81 -5.68
C GLY A 77 10.41 -18.14 -4.92
N THR A 78 10.58 -18.11 -3.59
CA THR A 78 10.69 -19.26 -2.70
C THR A 78 9.33 -19.62 -2.11
N THR A 79 9.22 -20.82 -1.53
CA THR A 79 8.06 -21.24 -0.73
C THR A 79 8.22 -20.91 0.75
N GLU A 80 9.40 -20.48 1.18
CA GLU A 80 9.71 -20.13 2.55
C GLU A 80 10.40 -18.76 2.59
N ILE A 81 9.98 -17.90 3.53
CA ILE A 81 10.47 -16.54 3.66
C ILE A 81 10.76 -16.26 5.13
N THR A 82 11.96 -15.77 5.39
CA THR A 82 12.42 -15.40 6.72
C THR A 82 12.47 -13.88 6.86
N PHE A 83 11.96 -13.36 7.97
CA PHE A 83 12.04 -11.96 8.34
C PHE A 83 12.66 -11.80 9.72
N SER A 84 13.49 -10.78 9.91
CA SER A 84 13.80 -10.31 11.26
C SER A 84 12.59 -9.56 11.85
N PHE A 85 12.49 -9.53 13.18
CA PHE A 85 11.49 -8.71 13.86
C PHE A 85 11.65 -7.22 13.52
N SER A 86 12.90 -6.74 13.36
CA SER A 86 13.20 -5.38 12.93
C SER A 86 12.56 -5.09 11.57
N ASP A 87 12.80 -5.97 10.59
CA ASP A 87 12.26 -5.81 9.23
C ASP A 87 10.74 -5.76 9.21
N LEU A 88 10.07 -6.71 9.87
CA LEU A 88 8.61 -6.74 9.87
C LEU A 88 8.00 -5.52 10.57
N ARG A 89 8.57 -5.07 11.69
CA ARG A 89 8.12 -3.84 12.37
C ARG A 89 8.25 -2.63 11.46
N ASN A 90 9.40 -2.50 10.80
CA ASN A 90 9.69 -1.40 9.88
C ASN A 90 8.71 -1.42 8.69
N LEU A 91 8.57 -2.56 8.01
CA LEU A 91 7.70 -2.70 6.84
C LEU A 91 6.22 -2.48 7.16
N SER A 92 5.76 -2.91 8.35
CA SER A 92 4.36 -2.81 8.74
C SER A 92 4.01 -1.53 9.52
N LYS A 93 5.01 -0.69 9.81
CA LYS A 93 4.91 0.44 10.75
C LYS A 93 4.32 0.02 12.10
N ASN A 94 4.79 -1.11 12.64
CA ASN A 94 4.41 -1.59 13.96
C ASN A 94 5.42 -1.10 15.01
N ASP A 95 4.93 -0.35 15.99
CA ASP A 95 5.67 0.27 17.08
C ASP A 95 5.85 -0.64 18.31
N ARG A 96 5.35 -1.88 18.26
CA ARG A 96 5.42 -2.82 19.39
C ARG A 96 6.77 -3.52 19.50
N HIS A 97 7.10 -3.96 20.71
CA HIS A 97 8.37 -4.62 21.03
C HIS A 97 8.17 -5.86 21.91
N GLY A 98 9.18 -6.74 21.91
CA GLY A 98 9.20 -7.95 22.73
C GLY A 98 7.95 -8.82 22.54
N GLU A 99 7.40 -9.32 23.64
CA GLU A 99 6.27 -10.24 23.61
C GLU A 99 4.99 -9.62 23.03
N THR A 100 4.81 -8.29 23.16
CA THR A 100 3.63 -7.63 22.56
C THR A 100 3.65 -7.62 21.03
N PHE A 101 4.85 -7.67 20.44
CA PHE A 101 5.02 -7.85 18.99
C PHE A 101 4.82 -9.31 18.59
N VAL A 102 5.33 -10.26 19.40
CA VAL A 102 5.07 -11.70 19.21
C VAL A 102 3.58 -12.02 19.24
N GLN A 103 2.82 -11.39 20.14
CA GLN A 103 1.36 -11.51 20.20
C GLN A 103 0.67 -10.94 18.95
N ASP A 104 1.10 -9.78 18.45
CA ASP A 104 0.59 -9.20 17.20
C ASP A 104 0.87 -10.11 16.01
N LEU A 105 2.09 -10.67 15.95
CA LEU A 105 2.46 -11.67 14.95
C LEU A 105 1.52 -12.86 15.06
N SER A 106 1.46 -13.54 16.20
CA SER A 106 0.60 -14.72 16.42
C SER A 106 -0.86 -14.47 16.03
N SER A 107 -1.47 -13.37 16.50
CA SER A 107 -2.85 -12.99 16.15
C SER A 107 -3.03 -12.75 14.65
N THR A 108 -2.03 -12.14 13.98
CA THR A 108 -2.04 -12.00 12.52
C THR A 108 -2.07 -13.37 11.87
N TYR A 109 -1.22 -14.31 12.30
CA TYR A 109 -1.16 -15.65 11.70
C TYR A 109 -2.41 -16.47 11.92
N ASP A 110 -3.00 -16.44 13.12
CA ASP A 110 -4.27 -17.13 13.39
C ASP A 110 -5.36 -16.69 12.39
N LYS A 111 -5.37 -15.40 12.05
CA LYS A 111 -6.28 -14.85 11.05
C LYS A 111 -5.88 -15.23 9.63
N LEU A 112 -4.59 -15.26 9.31
CA LEU A 112 -4.08 -15.69 8.00
C LEU A 112 -4.38 -17.17 7.73
N LEU A 113 -4.31 -18.04 8.73
CA LEU A 113 -4.72 -19.45 8.63
C LEU A 113 -6.21 -19.58 8.30
N SER A 114 -7.03 -18.65 8.79
CA SER A 114 -8.46 -18.60 8.46
C SER A 114 -8.75 -18.10 7.04
N LEU A 115 -7.76 -17.51 6.35
CA LEU A 115 -7.90 -17.12 4.94
C LEU A 115 -7.81 -18.36 4.06
N SER A 116 -8.98 -18.87 3.68
CA SER A 116 -9.09 -19.83 2.59
C SER A 116 -9.33 -19.08 1.27
N ALA A 117 -8.55 -19.46 0.26
CA ALA A 117 -8.83 -19.14 -1.13
C ALA A 117 -9.48 -20.35 -1.80
N TRP A 118 -10.21 -20.10 -2.88
CA TRP A 118 -10.82 -21.16 -3.66
C TRP A 118 -10.72 -20.86 -5.15
N THR A 119 -10.74 -21.93 -5.94
CA THR A 119 -10.90 -21.91 -7.39
C THR A 119 -12.04 -22.83 -7.76
N ASP A 120 -12.90 -22.39 -8.65
CA ASP A 120 -13.99 -23.18 -9.21
C ASP A 120 -14.03 -22.92 -10.72
N ASP A 121 -13.79 -23.95 -11.51
CA ASP A 121 -13.88 -23.92 -12.97
C ASP A 121 -15.20 -24.55 -13.48
N GLY A 122 -16.16 -24.80 -12.59
CA GLY A 122 -17.42 -25.48 -12.86
C GLY A 122 -17.30 -27.01 -12.88
N LYS A 123 -16.09 -27.58 -12.84
CA LYS A 123 -15.84 -29.02 -12.76
C LYS A 123 -15.20 -29.41 -11.43
N VAL A 124 -14.23 -28.62 -10.97
CA VAL A 124 -13.44 -28.88 -9.76
C VAL A 124 -13.41 -27.64 -8.88
N LEU A 125 -14.04 -27.76 -7.70
CA LEU A 125 -13.89 -26.81 -6.61
C LEU A 125 -12.68 -27.18 -5.76
N THR A 126 -11.64 -26.34 -5.77
CA THR A 126 -10.47 -26.48 -4.89
C THR A 126 -10.49 -25.38 -3.83
N LYS A 127 -10.26 -25.75 -2.57
CA LYS A 127 -10.01 -24.81 -1.46
C LYS A 127 -8.58 -24.99 -0.96
N PHE A 128 -7.91 -23.89 -0.62
CA PHE A 128 -6.54 -23.91 -0.12
C PHE A 128 -6.25 -22.74 0.80
N VAL A 129 -5.32 -22.93 1.73
CA VAL A 129 -4.84 -21.89 2.66
C VAL A 129 -3.67 -21.12 2.06
N ALA A 130 -3.47 -19.89 2.52
CA ALA A 130 -2.41 -19.01 2.05
C ALA A 130 -1.00 -19.45 2.51
N PHE A 131 -0.89 -19.87 3.76
CA PHE A 131 0.36 -20.21 4.43
C PHE A 131 0.26 -21.62 5.01
N THR A 132 1.32 -22.41 4.87
CA THR A 132 1.38 -23.82 5.30
C THR A 132 2.11 -23.98 6.62
N GLU A 133 3.04 -23.07 6.94
CA GLU A 133 3.80 -23.12 8.19
C GLU A 133 4.16 -21.71 8.67
N TYR A 134 4.26 -21.58 9.98
CA TYR A 134 4.64 -20.36 10.67
C TYR A 134 5.51 -20.68 11.88
N SER A 135 6.73 -20.12 11.94
CA SER A 135 7.65 -20.32 13.05
C SER A 135 8.19 -18.98 13.57
N ILE A 136 8.16 -18.80 14.89
CA ILE A 136 8.78 -17.67 15.59
C ILE A 136 9.97 -18.20 16.38
N ASP A 137 11.16 -17.75 16.02
CA ASP A 137 12.32 -17.88 16.87
C ASP A 137 12.44 -16.61 17.72
N ARG A 138 12.14 -16.74 19.02
CA ARG A 138 12.21 -15.62 19.98
C ARG A 138 13.65 -15.23 20.32
N GLU A 139 14.59 -16.17 20.25
CA GLU A 139 15.99 -15.96 20.60
C GLU A 139 16.70 -15.20 19.47
N GLN A 140 16.54 -15.70 18.25
CA GLN A 140 17.09 -15.07 17.05
C GLN A 140 16.25 -13.87 16.56
N GLN A 141 15.06 -13.66 17.14
CA GLN A 141 14.11 -12.63 16.73
C GLN A 141 13.79 -12.68 15.23
N ILE A 142 13.52 -13.89 14.74
CA ILE A 142 13.14 -14.12 13.35
C ILE A 142 11.80 -14.83 13.25
N VAL A 143 11.20 -14.66 12.08
CA VAL A 143 9.93 -15.25 11.70
C VAL A 143 10.11 -15.95 10.37
N THR A 144 9.81 -17.24 10.33
CA THR A 144 9.83 -18.04 9.10
C THR A 144 8.42 -18.39 8.68
N ILE A 145 8.08 -18.15 7.42
CA ILE A 145 6.74 -18.32 6.86
C ILE A 145 6.82 -19.19 5.61
N ALA A 146 6.15 -20.34 5.63
CA ALA A 146 5.97 -21.15 4.44
C ALA A 146 4.67 -20.77 3.71
N VAL A 147 4.77 -20.41 2.45
CA VAL A 147 3.67 -20.01 1.56
C VAL A 147 3.21 -21.23 0.77
N ASN A 148 1.90 -21.45 0.73
CA ASN A 148 1.33 -22.50 -0.10
C ASN A 148 1.69 -22.25 -1.58
N PRO A 149 2.28 -23.22 -2.31
CA PRO A 149 2.59 -23.04 -3.73
C PRO A 149 1.41 -22.61 -4.61
N LYS A 150 0.17 -23.02 -4.28
CA LYS A 150 -1.04 -22.55 -4.97
C LYS A 150 -1.35 -21.08 -4.67
N PHE A 151 -1.05 -20.62 -3.45
CA PHE A 151 -1.20 -19.22 -3.06
C PHE A 151 -0.08 -18.35 -3.63
N LYS A 152 1.14 -18.87 -3.79
CA LYS A 152 2.23 -18.21 -4.53
C LYS A 152 1.80 -17.83 -5.96
N GLY A 153 0.92 -18.62 -6.58
CA GLY A 153 0.27 -18.27 -7.86
C GLY A 153 -0.41 -16.89 -7.84
N LEU A 154 -1.04 -16.50 -6.72
CA LEU A 154 -1.65 -15.16 -6.56
C LEU A 154 -0.63 -14.02 -6.60
N PHE A 155 0.67 -14.27 -6.40
CA PHE A 155 1.70 -13.22 -6.45
C PHE A 155 2.58 -13.31 -7.68
N ASN A 156 2.76 -14.52 -8.24
CA ASN A 156 3.77 -14.78 -9.26
C ASN A 156 3.19 -15.16 -10.64
N GLN A 157 1.93 -15.59 -10.74
CA GLN A 157 1.28 -16.00 -12.00
C GLN A 157 0.11 -15.07 -12.33
N LEU A 158 0.43 -13.89 -12.83
CA LEU A 158 -0.51 -12.77 -12.90
C LEU A 158 -1.03 -12.54 -14.32
N SER A 159 -2.26 -12.98 -14.61
CA SER A 159 -2.98 -12.57 -15.82
C SER A 159 -3.58 -11.18 -15.68
N THR A 160 -4.18 -10.89 -14.52
CA THR A 160 -4.65 -9.57 -14.11
C THR A 160 -4.18 -9.29 -12.69
N TRP A 161 -3.71 -8.07 -12.43
CA TRP A 161 -3.08 -7.73 -11.15
C TRP A 161 -3.43 -6.35 -10.64
N THR A 162 -3.30 -6.22 -9.32
CA THR A 162 -3.27 -4.95 -8.61
C THR A 162 -1.83 -4.72 -8.14
N ARG A 163 -1.32 -3.49 -8.31
CA ARG A 163 0.00 -3.06 -7.82
C ARG A 163 -0.08 -1.70 -7.11
N PHE A 164 0.79 -1.50 -6.12
CA PHE A 164 0.97 -0.23 -5.41
C PHE A 164 2.24 -0.24 -4.56
N GLY A 165 2.72 0.93 -4.15
CA GLY A 165 3.79 1.07 -3.17
C GLY A 165 3.28 0.71 -1.76
N LEU A 166 3.99 -0.17 -1.05
CA LEU A 166 3.62 -0.63 0.30
C LEU A 166 3.42 0.54 1.27
N GLU A 167 4.24 1.59 1.15
CA GLU A 167 4.18 2.80 1.97
C GLU A 167 2.81 3.48 1.93
N GLN A 168 2.24 3.60 0.72
CA GLN A 168 0.92 4.19 0.51
C GLN A 168 -0.16 3.42 1.29
N PHE A 169 -0.02 2.09 1.34
CA PHE A 169 -0.95 1.23 2.04
C PHE A 169 -0.78 1.27 3.56
N VAL A 170 0.44 1.14 4.08
CA VAL A 170 0.68 1.02 5.52
C VAL A 170 0.36 2.31 6.28
N ASN A 171 0.40 3.46 5.61
CA ASN A 171 0.03 4.77 6.15
C ASN A 171 -1.47 4.98 6.35
N LEU A 172 -2.32 4.21 5.68
CA LEU A 172 -3.77 4.27 5.91
C LEU A 172 -4.06 3.75 7.33
N ARG A 173 -4.98 4.36 8.08
CA ARG A 173 -5.30 3.90 9.45
C ARG A 173 -6.58 3.08 9.50
N SER A 174 -7.54 3.39 8.62
CA SER A 174 -8.81 2.66 8.59
C SER A 174 -8.70 1.37 7.78
N THR A 175 -9.23 0.28 8.32
CA THR A 175 -9.43 -0.97 7.57
C THR A 175 -10.36 -0.77 6.36
N TYR A 176 -11.34 0.15 6.45
CA TYR A 176 -12.18 0.53 5.31
C TYR A 176 -11.38 1.26 4.23
N SER A 177 -10.55 2.24 4.60
CA SER A 177 -9.69 2.93 3.63
C SER A 177 -8.71 1.97 2.96
N LYS A 178 -8.08 1.07 3.72
CA LYS A 178 -7.17 0.04 3.19
C LYS A 178 -7.88 -0.87 2.20
N THR A 179 -9.07 -1.35 2.54
CA THR A 179 -9.86 -2.23 1.67
C THR A 179 -10.25 -1.50 0.39
N LEU A 180 -10.80 -0.28 0.52
CA LEU A 180 -11.21 0.52 -0.63
C LEU A 180 -10.01 0.94 -1.51
N PHE A 181 -8.87 1.26 -0.91
CA PHE A 181 -7.62 1.55 -1.63
C PHE A 181 -7.24 0.41 -2.57
N ARG A 182 -7.26 -0.85 -2.09
CA ARG A 182 -6.96 -2.03 -2.93
C ARG A 182 -7.95 -2.16 -4.08
N LEU A 183 -9.24 -2.06 -3.77
CA LEU A 183 -10.32 -2.17 -4.75
C LEU A 183 -10.23 -1.09 -5.84
N ILE A 184 -9.78 0.12 -5.49
CA ILE A 184 -9.59 1.23 -6.43
C ILE A 184 -8.29 1.09 -7.22
N LYS A 185 -7.17 0.69 -6.58
CA LYS A 185 -5.88 0.50 -7.25
C LYS A 185 -5.93 -0.56 -8.35
N GLN A 186 -6.83 -1.53 -8.25
CA GLN A 186 -7.13 -2.46 -9.35
C GLN A 186 -7.55 -1.76 -10.65
N TYR A 187 -8.20 -0.59 -10.54
CA TYR A 187 -8.73 0.19 -11.66
C TYR A 187 -7.93 1.49 -11.89
N ARG A 188 -6.69 1.59 -11.39
CA ARG A 188 -5.92 2.85 -11.32
C ARG A 188 -5.86 3.63 -12.64
N THR A 189 -5.75 2.94 -13.77
CA THR A 189 -5.68 3.50 -15.14
C THR A 189 -7.05 3.81 -15.76
N VAL A 190 -8.14 3.29 -15.17
CA VAL A 190 -9.52 3.57 -15.61
C VAL A 190 -10.04 4.85 -14.97
N GLY A 191 -9.62 5.17 -13.75
CA GLY A 191 -10.04 6.41 -13.06
C GLY A 191 -11.47 6.36 -12.49
N LYS A 192 -12.15 5.21 -12.55
CA LYS A 192 -13.54 5.06 -12.10
C LYS A 192 -13.84 3.65 -11.62
N ARG A 193 -14.62 3.54 -10.54
CA ARG A 193 -15.19 2.28 -10.06
C ARG A 193 -16.60 2.49 -9.50
N ASN A 194 -17.54 1.67 -9.94
CA ASN A 194 -18.90 1.62 -9.42
C ASN A 194 -19.06 0.40 -8.52
N PHE A 195 -19.79 0.54 -7.42
CA PHE A 195 -20.23 -0.56 -6.58
C PHE A 195 -21.75 -0.47 -6.40
N SER A 196 -22.45 -1.60 -6.53
CA SER A 196 -23.80 -1.70 -5.99
C SER A 196 -23.73 -1.60 -4.46
N ILE A 197 -24.83 -1.22 -3.82
CA ILE A 197 -24.87 -1.18 -2.35
C ILE A 197 -24.56 -2.55 -1.74
N GLN A 198 -24.99 -3.63 -2.38
CA GLN A 198 -24.73 -5.00 -1.92
C GLN A 198 -23.24 -5.33 -2.03
N ASP A 199 -22.63 -5.15 -3.20
CA ASP A 199 -21.20 -5.42 -3.40
C ASP A 199 -20.34 -4.56 -2.49
N PHE A 200 -20.71 -3.29 -2.31
CA PHE A 200 -20.00 -2.38 -1.42
C PHE A 200 -20.03 -2.87 0.02
N ARG A 201 -21.19 -3.34 0.51
CA ARG A 201 -21.31 -3.91 1.85
C ARG A 201 -20.55 -5.21 1.98
N THR A 202 -20.62 -6.11 0.99
CA THR A 202 -19.92 -7.39 1.03
C THR A 202 -18.40 -7.23 1.00
N LEU A 203 -17.88 -6.40 0.09
CA LEU A 203 -16.42 -6.22 -0.09
C LEU A 203 -15.76 -5.46 1.05
N LEU A 204 -16.42 -4.43 1.59
CA LEU A 204 -15.93 -3.71 2.77
C LEU A 204 -16.36 -4.37 4.07
N ASP A 205 -17.18 -5.42 3.98
CA ASP A 205 -17.77 -6.16 5.10
C ASP A 205 -18.41 -5.20 6.13
N ILE A 206 -19.38 -4.43 5.64
CA ILE A 206 -20.10 -3.40 6.40
C ILE A 206 -21.28 -4.08 7.14
N PRO A 207 -21.45 -3.88 8.47
CA PRO A 207 -22.56 -4.46 9.22
C PRO A 207 -23.92 -4.10 8.62
N ASP A 208 -24.86 -5.04 8.55
CA ASP A 208 -26.22 -4.78 8.05
C ASP A 208 -26.97 -3.72 8.85
N SER A 209 -26.62 -3.54 10.12
CA SER A 209 -27.16 -2.48 10.99
C SER A 209 -26.80 -1.06 10.53
N TYR A 210 -25.79 -0.87 9.69
CA TYR A 210 -25.42 0.47 9.22
C TYR A 210 -26.43 0.98 8.19
N ARG A 211 -27.14 2.04 8.56
CA ARG A 211 -27.96 2.80 7.61
C ARG A 211 -27.05 3.57 6.63
N PRO A 212 -27.56 4.04 5.48
CA PRO A 212 -26.78 4.87 4.56
C PRO A 212 -26.07 6.06 5.22
N THR A 213 -26.72 6.68 6.21
CA THR A 213 -26.14 7.77 7.03
C THR A 213 -24.98 7.31 7.90
N ASP A 214 -25.01 6.08 8.42
CA ASP A 214 -23.90 5.49 9.17
C ASP A 214 -22.73 5.16 8.26
N ILE A 215 -22.99 4.67 7.04
CA ILE A 215 -21.97 4.42 6.03
C ILE A 215 -21.26 5.74 5.68
N ASP A 216 -22.01 6.82 5.46
CA ASP A 216 -21.41 8.13 5.19
C ASP A 216 -20.48 8.58 6.31
N ARG A 217 -20.98 8.51 7.55
CA ARG A 217 -20.29 9.02 8.74
C ARG A 217 -19.08 8.19 9.14
N ARG A 218 -19.21 6.86 9.07
CA ARG A 218 -18.24 5.90 9.63
C ARG A 218 -17.30 5.30 8.58
N VAL A 219 -17.70 5.27 7.31
CA VAL A 219 -16.94 4.62 6.22
C VAL A 219 -16.49 5.67 5.20
N LEU A 220 -17.42 6.34 4.51
CA LEU A 220 -17.06 7.20 3.37
C LEU A 220 -16.30 8.45 3.80
N LYS A 221 -16.63 9.04 4.95
CA LYS A 221 -15.91 10.19 5.49
C LYS A 221 -14.43 9.87 5.73
N ILE A 222 -14.12 8.75 6.38
CA ILE A 222 -12.72 8.39 6.64
C ILE A 222 -11.99 8.02 5.35
N CYS A 223 -12.63 7.30 4.45
CA CYS A 223 -12.08 7.00 3.12
C CYS A 223 -11.79 8.28 2.33
N ARG A 224 -12.67 9.28 2.36
CA ARG A 224 -12.45 10.56 1.68
C ARG A 224 -11.23 11.28 2.24
N GLU A 225 -11.11 11.34 3.56
CA GLU A 225 -9.97 12.00 4.21
C GLU A 225 -8.64 11.29 3.97
N GLU A 226 -8.60 9.95 3.91
CA GLU A 226 -7.35 9.18 3.77
C GLU A 226 -6.96 8.90 2.31
N LEU A 227 -7.90 8.81 1.38
CA LEU A 227 -7.64 8.45 -0.02
C LEU A 227 -7.47 9.67 -0.94
N SER A 228 -8.06 10.82 -0.61
CA SER A 228 -7.88 12.06 -1.39
C SER A 228 -6.42 12.53 -1.54
N PRO A 229 -5.53 12.37 -0.55
CA PRO A 229 -4.12 12.70 -0.72
C PRO A 229 -3.41 11.78 -1.72
N ILE A 230 -3.90 10.54 -1.89
CA ILE A 230 -3.26 9.51 -2.71
C ILE A 230 -3.78 9.57 -4.15
N PHE A 231 -5.10 9.68 -4.34
CA PHE A 231 -5.72 9.70 -5.65
C PHE A 231 -6.12 11.13 -6.05
N LYS A 232 -5.45 11.67 -7.07
CA LYS A 232 -5.74 13.01 -7.58
C LYS A 232 -7.20 13.15 -8.01
N GLY A 233 -7.91 14.15 -7.49
CA GLY A 233 -9.32 14.38 -7.83
C GLY A 233 -10.30 13.34 -7.29
N PHE A 234 -9.92 12.59 -6.24
CA PHE A 234 -10.77 11.54 -5.67
C PHE A 234 -12.14 12.06 -5.26
N THR A 235 -13.19 11.43 -5.79
CA THR A 235 -14.58 11.83 -5.58
C THR A 235 -15.44 10.60 -5.29
N ILE A 236 -16.42 10.76 -4.40
CA ILE A 236 -17.42 9.74 -4.07
C ILE A 236 -18.81 10.31 -4.36
N LYS A 237 -19.54 9.69 -5.28
CA LYS A 237 -20.93 10.02 -5.60
C LYS A 237 -21.86 8.88 -5.18
N LYS A 238 -23.00 9.21 -4.58
CA LYS A 238 -24.05 8.24 -4.29
C LYS A 238 -24.92 8.04 -5.51
N LEU A 239 -25.32 6.80 -5.75
CA LEU A 239 -26.27 6.44 -6.78
C LEU A 239 -27.65 6.29 -6.13
N HIS A 240 -28.66 6.91 -6.73
CA HIS A 240 -30.04 6.88 -6.26
C HIS A 240 -30.95 6.33 -7.36
N LYS A 241 -32.02 5.61 -7.00
CA LYS A 241 -33.03 5.12 -7.95
C LYS A 241 -34.41 5.11 -7.31
N GLY A 242 -35.45 5.37 -8.12
CA GLY A 242 -36.85 5.22 -7.75
C GLY A 242 -37.40 6.34 -6.86
N GLN A 243 -38.67 6.20 -6.48
CA GLN A 243 -39.37 7.14 -5.60
C GLN A 243 -38.78 7.05 -4.18
N GLY A 244 -38.45 8.21 -3.59
CA GLY A 244 -37.84 8.29 -2.24
C GLY A 244 -36.31 8.30 -2.20
N ASN A 245 -35.63 8.45 -3.35
CA ASN A 245 -34.16 8.62 -3.43
C ASN A 245 -33.37 7.52 -2.70
N LYS A 246 -33.78 6.25 -2.85
CA LYS A 246 -33.09 5.12 -2.23
C LYS A 246 -31.66 4.99 -2.79
N VAL A 247 -30.68 4.91 -1.90
CA VAL A 247 -29.27 4.69 -2.27
C VAL A 247 -29.13 3.27 -2.83
N THR A 248 -28.64 3.15 -4.06
CA THR A 248 -28.45 1.88 -4.77
C THR A 248 -26.99 1.50 -4.93
N GLY A 249 -26.06 2.43 -4.66
CA GLY A 249 -24.64 2.18 -4.79
C GLY A 249 -23.80 3.45 -4.69
N TYR A 250 -22.52 3.31 -5.01
CA TYR A 250 -21.55 4.39 -4.97
C TYR A 250 -20.65 4.36 -6.22
N THR A 251 -20.36 5.54 -6.76
CA THR A 251 -19.39 5.75 -7.81
C THR A 251 -18.18 6.47 -7.25
N PHE A 252 -17.02 5.87 -7.40
CA PHE A 252 -15.72 6.43 -7.07
C PHE A 252 -15.03 6.87 -8.35
N THR A 253 -14.47 8.08 -8.37
CA THR A 253 -13.71 8.60 -9.53
C THR A 253 -12.44 9.28 -9.07
N TRP A 254 -11.41 9.23 -9.89
CA TRP A 254 -10.12 9.89 -9.72
C TRP A 254 -9.49 10.15 -11.09
N LYS A 255 -8.44 10.97 -11.12
CA LYS A 255 -7.64 11.13 -12.33
C LYS A 255 -6.90 9.81 -12.59
N ALA A 256 -7.16 9.20 -13.74
CA ALA A 256 -6.50 7.97 -14.15
C ALA A 256 -4.98 8.13 -14.18
N GLU A 257 -4.28 7.11 -13.66
CA GLU A 257 -2.83 6.99 -13.74
C GLU A 257 -2.38 6.59 -15.15
N ALA A 258 -1.16 6.98 -15.53
CA ALA A 258 -0.59 6.50 -16.78
C ALA A 258 -0.25 5.00 -16.68
N ASN A 259 -0.25 4.31 -17.82
CA ASN A 259 0.00 2.86 -17.86
C ASN A 259 1.41 2.52 -17.32
N ASP A 260 2.38 3.36 -17.66
CA ASP A 260 3.80 3.30 -17.32
C ASP A 260 4.17 4.01 -16.01
N GLU A 261 3.21 4.64 -15.32
CA GLU A 261 3.45 5.32 -14.05
C GLU A 261 3.98 4.33 -13.00
N ASP A 262 5.15 4.62 -12.42
CA ASP A 262 5.77 3.78 -11.41
C ASP A 262 5.12 3.97 -10.02
N ASP A 263 5.25 2.96 -9.15
CA ASP A 263 4.77 3.03 -7.77
C ASP A 263 5.91 3.32 -6.78
N PHE A 264 7.06 3.82 -7.26
CA PHE A 264 8.21 4.11 -6.41
C PHE A 264 7.97 5.41 -5.65
N LEU A 265 8.42 5.43 -4.39
CA LEU A 265 8.41 6.67 -3.64
C LEU A 265 9.39 7.65 -4.26
N LYS A 266 8.90 8.86 -4.54
CA LYS A 266 9.76 9.98 -4.85
C LYS A 266 10.31 10.58 -3.54
N GLY A 267 11.12 11.65 -3.65
CA GLY A 267 11.68 12.31 -2.47
C GLY A 267 10.60 12.71 -1.45
N SER A 268 10.93 12.65 -0.14
CA SER A 268 9.99 12.88 0.98
C SER A 268 9.10 14.11 0.78
N TRP A 269 9.72 15.21 0.39
CA TRP A 269 9.03 16.48 0.18
C TRP A 269 8.08 16.44 -1.04
N TYR A 270 8.45 15.74 -2.12
CA TYR A 270 7.65 15.68 -3.35
C TYR A 270 6.38 14.86 -3.12
N GLU A 271 6.49 13.76 -2.39
CA GLU A 271 5.34 12.97 -1.94
C GLU A 271 4.38 13.79 -1.10
N ILE A 272 4.90 14.61 -0.19
CA ILE A 272 4.08 15.47 0.66
C ILE A 272 3.44 16.59 -0.15
N TYR A 273 4.20 17.26 -1.00
CA TYR A 273 3.69 18.28 -1.90
C TYR A 273 2.52 17.74 -2.72
N ASN A 274 2.68 16.59 -3.35
CA ASN A 274 1.61 15.97 -4.13
C ASN A 274 0.39 15.62 -3.29
N LYS A 275 0.60 15.05 -2.10
CA LYS A 275 -0.49 14.74 -1.17
C LYS A 275 -1.26 15.99 -0.76
N ILE A 276 -0.56 17.08 -0.44
CA ILE A 276 -1.17 18.37 -0.07
C ILE A 276 -1.89 19.00 -1.26
N ASN A 277 -1.25 19.05 -2.43
CA ASN A 277 -1.80 19.58 -3.66
C ASN A 277 -3.08 18.82 -4.08
N ASN A 278 -3.09 17.49 -3.91
CA ASN A 278 -4.28 16.67 -4.15
C ASN A 278 -5.42 17.01 -3.18
N ILE A 279 -5.13 17.31 -1.91
CA ILE A 279 -6.14 17.72 -0.92
C ILE A 279 -6.68 19.12 -1.26
N GLU A 280 -5.81 20.06 -1.60
CA GLU A 280 -6.17 21.46 -1.85
C GLU A 280 -7.05 21.63 -3.08
N ASN A 281 -6.70 20.96 -4.17
CA ASN A 281 -7.42 21.02 -5.43
C ASN A 281 -8.61 20.04 -5.51
N ASN A 282 -8.97 19.38 -4.40
CA ASN A 282 -10.14 18.53 -4.37
C ASN A 282 -11.37 19.35 -3.95
N ASP A 283 -12.24 19.65 -4.91
CA ASP A 283 -13.45 20.45 -4.70
C ASP A 283 -14.53 19.72 -3.88
N THR A 284 -14.41 18.39 -3.74
CA THR A 284 -15.39 17.58 -3.00
C THR A 284 -15.10 17.51 -1.51
N LEU A 285 -13.92 17.97 -1.08
CA LEU A 285 -13.57 18.07 0.33
C LEU A 285 -14.07 19.39 0.93
N THR A 286 -14.77 19.29 2.05
CA THR A 286 -15.08 20.47 2.87
C THR A 286 -13.82 21.08 3.47
N LYS A 287 -13.84 22.37 3.84
CA LYS A 287 -12.72 23.04 4.53
C LYS A 287 -12.22 22.24 5.74
N LYS A 288 -13.15 21.70 6.54
CA LYS A 288 -12.84 20.87 7.72
C LYS A 288 -12.17 19.54 7.36
N GLU A 289 -12.61 18.87 6.30
CA GLU A 289 -11.97 17.64 5.82
C GLU A 289 -10.59 17.92 5.25
N LYS A 290 -10.40 19.03 4.51
CA LYS A 290 -9.07 19.45 4.02
C LYS A 290 -8.09 19.66 5.18
N ILE A 291 -8.48 20.41 6.22
CA ILE A 291 -7.64 20.65 7.41
C ILE A 291 -7.26 19.32 8.07
N LYS A 292 -8.23 18.42 8.26
CA LYS A 292 -7.98 17.14 8.92
C LYS A 292 -7.09 16.20 8.09
N ALA A 293 -7.28 16.17 6.77
CA ALA A 293 -6.43 15.41 5.85
C ALA A 293 -4.99 15.95 5.88
N LYS A 294 -4.81 17.27 5.77
CA LYS A 294 -3.48 17.92 5.87
C LYS A 294 -2.79 17.60 7.19
N LYS A 295 -3.48 17.77 8.33
CA LYS A 295 -2.96 17.44 9.66
C LYS A 295 -2.44 16.00 9.74
N ARG A 296 -3.12 15.04 9.09
CA ARG A 296 -2.64 13.63 9.05
C ARG A 296 -1.36 13.46 8.25
N ILE A 297 -1.25 14.10 7.08
CA ILE A 297 -0.04 14.05 6.25
C ILE A 297 1.14 14.62 7.02
N TYR A 298 0.94 15.80 7.59
CA TYR A 298 1.92 16.52 8.38
C TYR A 298 2.37 15.75 9.63
N ASN A 299 1.46 15.16 10.40
CA ASN A 299 1.84 14.32 11.56
C ASN A 299 2.68 13.08 11.20
N THR A 300 2.72 12.70 9.92
CA THR A 300 3.48 11.53 9.45
C THR A 300 4.77 11.95 8.73
N TYR A 301 5.02 13.26 8.59
CA TYR A 301 6.24 13.79 7.98
C TYR A 301 7.44 13.60 8.89
N THR A 302 8.55 13.18 8.29
CA THR A 302 9.86 13.18 8.93
C THR A 302 10.83 14.00 8.07
N GLU A 303 11.59 14.90 8.70
CA GLU A 303 12.62 15.71 8.02
C GLU A 303 13.81 14.88 7.55
N LYS A 304 13.92 13.62 8.03
CA LYS A 304 14.95 12.68 7.58
C LYS A 304 14.81 12.49 6.07
N PRO A 305 15.85 12.76 5.27
CA PRO A 305 15.77 12.58 3.83
C PRO A 305 15.42 11.12 3.54
N ILE A 306 14.36 10.89 2.77
CA ILE A 306 14.19 9.61 2.07
C ILE A 306 15.44 9.49 1.21
N LYS A 307 16.35 8.58 1.57
CA LYS A 307 17.56 8.33 0.80
C LYS A 307 17.13 7.79 -0.56
N GLN A 308 17.00 8.68 -1.54
CA GLN A 308 16.80 8.31 -2.92
C GLN A 308 17.99 7.44 -3.32
N LYS A 309 17.73 6.28 -3.93
CA LYS A 309 18.81 5.53 -4.58
C LYS A 309 19.14 6.25 -5.89
N GLU A 310 20.43 6.48 -6.11
CA GLU A 310 21.08 6.89 -7.37
C GLU A 310 20.84 5.93 -8.57
N ASN A 311 19.96 4.94 -8.44
CA ASN A 311 19.73 3.88 -9.42
C ASN A 311 18.31 3.86 -10.03
N LEU A 312 17.45 4.85 -9.76
CA LEU A 312 16.34 5.10 -10.68
C LEU A 312 16.92 5.66 -11.99
N PRO A 313 16.43 5.25 -13.18
CA PRO A 313 16.81 5.92 -14.41
C PRO A 313 16.57 7.42 -14.21
N LYS A 314 17.61 8.23 -14.43
CA LYS A 314 17.51 9.69 -14.45
C LYS A 314 16.67 10.10 -15.66
N ASN A 315 15.36 9.89 -15.59
CA ASN A 315 14.43 10.59 -16.47
C ASN A 315 14.40 12.03 -15.92
N GLY A 316 15.05 12.93 -16.65
CA GLY A 316 15.39 14.30 -16.27
C GLY A 316 14.22 15.27 -16.03
N GLU A 317 13.11 14.81 -15.43
CA GLU A 317 11.93 15.63 -15.11
C GLU A 317 11.65 15.79 -13.60
N ASN A 318 12.39 15.13 -12.70
CA ASN A 318 12.02 15.08 -11.26
C ASN A 318 12.94 15.83 -10.28
N ASP A 319 13.94 16.59 -10.74
CA ASP A 319 14.74 17.45 -9.85
C ASP A 319 14.27 18.91 -9.94
N LEU A 320 13.36 19.30 -9.05
CA LEU A 320 13.11 20.72 -8.78
C LEU A 320 14.42 21.39 -8.30
N PRO A 321 14.71 22.64 -8.70
CA PRO A 321 15.86 23.39 -8.19
C PRO A 321 15.88 23.43 -6.64
N GLU A 322 17.07 23.37 -6.02
CA GLU A 322 17.21 23.40 -4.56
C GLU A 322 16.53 24.61 -3.90
N GLU A 323 16.53 25.76 -4.58
CA GLU A 323 15.82 26.96 -4.13
C GLU A 323 14.30 26.74 -3.99
N GLN A 324 13.68 26.03 -4.92
CA GLN A 324 12.25 25.68 -4.84
C GLN A 324 11.99 24.63 -3.76
N LYS A 325 12.94 23.70 -3.55
CA LYS A 325 12.88 22.73 -2.44
C LYS A 325 12.95 23.45 -1.09
N GLU A 326 13.81 24.46 -0.93
CA GLU A 326 13.90 25.26 0.29
C GLU A 326 12.62 26.07 0.54
N LEU A 327 12.09 26.74 -0.48
CA LEU A 327 10.85 27.51 -0.38
C LEU A 327 9.69 26.62 0.12
N LEU A 328 9.58 25.42 -0.47
CA LEU A 328 8.54 24.48 -0.09
C LEU A 328 8.75 23.90 1.31
N ARG A 329 10.00 23.65 1.73
CA ARG A 329 10.29 23.25 3.13
C ARG A 329 9.85 24.33 4.11
N ARG A 330 10.09 25.60 3.80
CA ARG A 330 9.60 26.74 4.60
C ARG A 330 8.08 26.75 4.63
N GLU A 331 7.41 26.61 3.48
CA GLU A 331 5.95 26.57 3.41
C GLU A 331 5.35 25.41 4.23
N ILE A 332 5.95 24.21 4.17
CA ILE A 332 5.53 23.07 4.98
C ILE A 332 5.68 23.39 6.48
N LYS A 333 6.81 23.98 6.88
CA LYS A 333 7.09 24.37 8.27
C LYS A 333 6.10 25.43 8.77
N GLU A 334 5.84 26.47 8.00
CA GLU A 334 4.86 27.51 8.33
C GLU A 334 3.45 26.93 8.47
N ARG A 335 3.05 26.02 7.57
CA ARG A 335 1.75 25.34 7.64
C ARG A 335 1.63 24.39 8.84
N MET A 336 2.73 23.76 9.24
CA MET A 336 2.81 22.95 10.46
C MET A 336 2.57 23.82 11.70
N GLU A 337 3.26 24.95 11.79
CA GLU A 337 3.11 25.93 12.87
C GLU A 337 1.67 26.48 12.95
N GLN A 338 1.07 26.86 11.81
CA GLN A 338 -0.33 27.30 11.74
C GLN A 338 -1.34 26.25 12.21
N LEU A 339 -1.01 24.97 12.11
CA LEU A 339 -1.86 23.86 12.56
C LEU A 339 -1.58 23.45 14.02
N GLY A 340 -0.69 24.15 14.71
CA GLY A 340 -0.26 23.84 16.08
C GLY A 340 0.53 22.53 16.17
N LEU A 341 1.26 22.18 15.11
CA LEU A 341 2.11 21.01 15.03
C LEU A 341 3.57 21.44 15.21
N ASN A 342 3.98 21.77 16.44
CA ASN A 342 5.39 22.02 16.74
C ASN A 342 6.12 20.68 16.88
N ASN A 343 7.01 20.37 15.95
CA ASN A 343 8.01 19.32 16.12
C ASN A 343 9.18 19.88 16.93
N ASP A 344 9.00 20.08 18.23
CA ASP A 344 10.10 20.38 19.17
C ASP A 344 10.79 19.09 19.68
N HIS A 345 10.44 17.92 19.12
CA HIS A 345 10.99 16.63 19.48
C HIS A 345 11.20 15.72 18.26
N ILE A 346 12.19 16.02 17.40
CA ILE A 346 12.89 15.00 16.59
C ILE A 346 14.36 15.35 16.47
#